data_AF-A0A1I7T8K7-F1
#
_entry.id   AF-A0A1I7T8K7-F1
#
_cell.length_a   1.000
_cell.length_b   1.000
_cell.length_c   1.000
_cell.angle_alpha   90.00
_cell.angle_beta   90.00
_cell.angle_gamma   90.00
#
_symmetry.space_group_name_H-M   'P 1'
#
loop_
_entity.id
_entity.type
_entity.pdbx_description
1 polymer ?
#
loop_
_entity_poly.entity_id
_entity_poly.type
_entity_poly.pdbx_seq_one_letter_code
_entity_poly.pdbx_strand_id
1 'polypeptide(L)'
;MHLFTLVLVVFSSLSGFNSASVSSLDCGACSLLITHFELKIAAVDPKKKIEVGSFRVSPTGEQKGLKEIGYARSESHLTEIIEHVCDEAKQYKLVVNTLTGKSVYVHKDATYLKGDESSKMRSQLQNACNDFIDSHEDELLAFLKTSHVEPVKQFCHHDIGVCSSVDVSPLPPNDPPKEEEPLNLSDIPDDEL
;
A
#
# COMPACT_ATOMS: atom_id res chain seq x y z
N MET A 1 7.06 59.27 4.59
CA MET A 1 5.89 58.42 4.24
C MET A 1 6.21 57.27 3.26
N HIS A 2 7.28 57.33 2.44
CA HIS A 2 7.64 56.22 1.52
C HIS A 2 8.43 55.06 2.15
N LEU A 3 9.02 55.26 3.34
CA LEU A 3 9.81 54.22 4.01
C LEU A 3 8.94 53.15 4.68
N PHE A 4 7.73 53.53 5.13
CA PHE A 4 6.77 52.63 5.79
C PHE A 4 6.05 51.70 4.80
N THR A 5 5.89 52.12 3.55
CA THR A 5 5.21 51.31 2.51
C THR A 5 6.08 50.17 1.99
N LEU A 6 7.41 50.29 2.02
CA LEU A 6 8.32 49.22 1.60
C LEU A 6 8.37 48.06 2.60
N VAL A 7 8.22 48.33 3.89
CA VAL A 7 8.27 47.29 4.95
C VAL A 7 7.04 46.38 4.92
N LEU A 8 5.87 46.90 4.53
CA LEU A 8 4.63 46.11 4.46
C LEU A 8 4.58 45.15 3.27
N VAL A 9 5.27 45.46 2.16
CA VAL A 9 5.27 44.59 0.96
C VAL A 9 6.20 43.39 1.13
N VAL A 10 7.24 43.49 1.98
CA VAL A 10 8.21 42.41 2.20
C VAL A 10 7.68 41.33 3.17
N PHE A 11 6.73 41.69 4.06
CA PHE A 11 6.19 40.74 5.04
C PHE A 11 5.14 39.77 4.48
N SER A 12 4.65 39.98 3.26
CA SER A 12 3.60 39.15 2.66
C SER A 12 4.09 37.91 1.90
N SER A 13 5.41 37.65 1.87
CA SER A 13 5.98 36.59 1.03
C SER A 13 6.41 35.33 1.77
N LEU A 14 6.10 35.16 3.06
CA LEU A 14 6.49 33.96 3.81
C LEU A 14 5.29 33.29 4.49
N SER A 15 4.38 32.79 3.67
CA SER A 15 3.50 31.69 4.05
C SER A 15 3.90 30.46 3.26
N GLY A 16 5.07 29.90 3.60
CA GLY A 16 5.41 28.54 3.20
C GLY A 16 4.51 27.59 3.96
N PHE A 17 3.34 27.27 3.41
CA PHE A 17 2.63 26.06 3.81
C PHE A 17 3.57 24.89 3.49
N ASN A 18 4.11 24.24 4.51
CA ASN A 18 4.72 22.92 4.36
C ASN A 18 3.60 21.93 4.01
N SER A 19 3.14 21.96 2.77
CA SER A 19 2.25 20.94 2.24
C SER A 19 3.08 19.67 2.09
N ALA A 20 2.92 18.74 3.03
CA ALA A 20 3.39 17.38 2.84
C ALA A 20 2.88 16.89 1.47
N SER A 21 3.80 16.55 0.56
CA SER A 21 3.42 16.04 -0.75
C SER A 21 2.64 14.75 -0.55
N VAL A 22 1.53 14.59 -1.27
CA VAL A 22 0.67 13.40 -1.17
C VAL A 22 1.04 12.42 -2.27
N SER A 23 1.09 11.12 -1.95
CA SER A 23 1.24 10.05 -2.94
C SER A 23 0.08 10.07 -3.93
N SER A 24 0.33 9.69 -5.18
CA SER A 24 -0.75 9.58 -6.17
C SER A 24 -1.72 8.47 -5.78
N LEU A 25 -2.98 8.61 -6.22
CA LEU A 25 -3.97 7.55 -6.04
C LEU A 25 -3.54 6.26 -6.76
N ASP A 26 -2.91 6.36 -7.94
CA ASP A 26 -2.38 5.21 -8.68
C ASP A 26 -1.30 4.45 -7.89
N CYS A 27 -0.42 5.19 -7.19
CA CYS A 27 0.58 4.54 -6.35
C CYS A 27 -0.06 3.85 -5.13
N GLY A 28 -1.06 4.50 -4.51
CA GLY A 28 -1.86 3.89 -3.45
C GLY A 28 -2.59 2.63 -3.89
N ALA A 29 -3.22 2.68 -5.07
CA ALA A 29 -3.92 1.57 -5.70
C ALA A 29 -2.97 0.40 -6.00
N CYS A 30 -1.84 0.67 -6.64
CA CYS A 30 -0.84 -0.36 -6.93
C CYS A 30 -0.30 -1.01 -5.64
N SER A 31 0.03 -0.20 -4.64
CA SER A 31 0.54 -0.70 -3.35
C SER A 31 -0.50 -1.56 -2.63
N LEU A 32 -1.78 -1.15 -2.67
CA LEU A 32 -2.90 -1.93 -2.15
C LEU A 32 -2.99 -3.27 -2.86
N LEU A 33 -3.03 -3.28 -4.19
CA LEU A 33 -3.16 -4.49 -4.99
C LEU A 33 -2.05 -5.48 -4.63
N ILE A 34 -0.80 -5.10 -4.83
CA ILE A 34 0.34 -6.00 -4.63
C ILE A 34 0.39 -6.52 -3.19
N THR A 35 0.11 -5.68 -2.20
CA THR A 35 0.04 -6.10 -0.80
C THR A 35 -1.03 -7.16 -0.58
N HIS A 36 -2.27 -6.92 -1.04
CA HIS A 36 -3.37 -7.84 -0.80
C HIS A 36 -3.29 -9.12 -1.63
N PHE A 37 -2.71 -9.07 -2.83
CA PHE A 37 -2.40 -10.27 -3.60
C PHE A 37 -1.40 -11.15 -2.86
N GLU A 38 -0.27 -10.59 -2.40
CA GLU A 38 0.74 -11.36 -1.67
C GLU A 38 0.18 -11.92 -0.35
N LEU A 39 -0.67 -11.18 0.37
CA LEU A 39 -1.37 -11.68 1.55
C LEU A 39 -2.31 -12.87 1.22
N LYS A 40 -3.12 -12.76 0.17
CA LYS A 40 -4.05 -13.83 -0.23
C LYS A 40 -3.32 -15.05 -0.80
N ILE A 41 -2.22 -14.85 -1.52
CA ILE A 41 -1.31 -15.92 -1.97
C ILE A 41 -0.70 -16.65 -0.77
N ALA A 42 -0.20 -15.91 0.23
CA ALA A 42 0.39 -16.48 1.44
C ALA A 42 -0.62 -17.24 2.32
N ALA A 43 -1.91 -16.88 2.24
CA ALA A 43 -2.98 -17.55 2.99
C ALA A 43 -3.40 -18.91 2.39
N VAL A 44 -2.98 -19.23 1.17
CA VAL A 44 -3.30 -20.51 0.53
C VAL A 44 -2.45 -21.64 1.12
N ASP A 45 -3.09 -22.80 1.37
CA ASP A 45 -2.37 -24.04 1.72
C ASP A 45 -1.37 -24.41 0.61
N PRO A 46 -0.05 -24.51 0.91
CA PRO A 46 0.97 -24.89 -0.07
C PRO A 46 0.73 -26.24 -0.76
N LYS A 47 -0.08 -27.12 -0.16
CA LYS A 47 -0.46 -28.42 -0.73
C LYS A 47 -1.68 -28.36 -1.64
N LYS A 48 -2.42 -27.25 -1.66
CA LYS A 48 -3.59 -27.08 -2.53
C LYS A 48 -3.14 -26.98 -3.98
N LYS A 49 -3.66 -27.89 -4.80
CA LYS A 49 -3.34 -27.99 -6.22
C LYS A 49 -4.61 -28.01 -7.06
N ILE A 50 -4.46 -27.68 -8.34
CA ILE A 50 -5.53 -27.73 -9.34
C ILE A 50 -5.04 -28.44 -10.60
N GLU A 51 -5.97 -29.05 -11.33
CA GLU A 51 -5.71 -29.60 -12.65
C GLU A 51 -5.94 -28.52 -13.73
N VAL A 52 -4.95 -28.36 -14.60
CA VAL A 52 -5.00 -27.45 -15.75
C VAL A 52 -4.68 -28.22 -17.03
N GLY A 53 -5.19 -27.77 -18.17
CA GLY A 53 -4.87 -28.34 -19.47
C GLY A 53 -6.10 -28.78 -20.26
N SER A 54 -5.95 -29.82 -21.09
CA SER A 54 -7.01 -30.25 -22.00
C SER A 54 -7.95 -31.24 -21.34
N PHE A 55 -9.22 -30.85 -21.20
CA PHE A 55 -10.30 -31.74 -20.77
C PHE A 55 -10.82 -32.64 -21.90
N ARG A 56 -10.21 -32.61 -23.10
CA ARG A 56 -10.69 -33.39 -24.25
C ARG A 56 -10.46 -34.89 -24.01
N VAL A 57 -11.55 -35.64 -24.09
CA VAL A 57 -11.53 -37.11 -24.03
C VAL A 57 -11.35 -37.65 -25.45
N SER A 58 -10.38 -38.55 -25.63
CA SER A 58 -10.13 -39.22 -26.90
C SER A 58 -11.25 -40.21 -27.23
N PRO A 59 -11.38 -40.65 -28.51
CA PRO A 59 -12.38 -41.65 -28.89
C PRO A 59 -12.25 -43.00 -28.15
N THR A 60 -11.09 -43.28 -27.55
CA THR A 60 -10.83 -44.48 -26.72
C THR A 60 -11.17 -44.28 -25.25
N GLY A 61 -11.72 -43.13 -24.86
CA GLY A 61 -12.08 -42.80 -23.49
C GLY A 61 -10.92 -42.28 -22.63
N GLU A 62 -9.69 -42.22 -23.16
CA GLU A 62 -8.56 -41.65 -22.43
C GLU A 62 -8.58 -40.12 -22.48
N GLN A 63 -8.40 -39.46 -21.34
CA GLN A 63 -8.22 -38.01 -21.25
C GLN A 63 -6.73 -37.71 -21.09
N LYS A 64 -6.11 -37.12 -22.13
CA LYS A 64 -4.68 -36.79 -22.13
C LYS A 64 -4.49 -35.27 -22.08
N GLY A 65 -3.53 -34.82 -21.29
CA GLY A 65 -3.11 -33.41 -21.27
C GLY A 65 -3.58 -32.60 -20.06
N LEU A 66 -4.06 -33.25 -18.98
CA LEU A 66 -4.20 -32.62 -17.68
C LEU A 66 -2.85 -32.63 -16.94
N LYS A 67 -2.53 -31.51 -16.28
CA LYS A 67 -1.35 -31.31 -15.46
C LYS A 67 -1.77 -30.72 -14.12
N GLU A 68 -1.20 -31.23 -13.05
CA GLU A 68 -1.40 -30.69 -11.71
C GLU A 68 -0.40 -29.54 -11.43
N ILE A 69 -0.91 -28.39 -11.00
CA ILE A 69 -0.11 -27.22 -10.59
C ILE A 69 -0.54 -26.70 -9.21
N GLY A 70 0.30 -25.90 -8.55
CA GLY A 70 -0.05 -25.25 -7.29
C GLY A 70 -1.13 -24.18 -7.48
N TYR A 71 -2.09 -24.10 -6.56
CA TYR A 71 -3.22 -23.16 -6.65
C TYR A 71 -2.82 -21.71 -6.35
N ALA A 72 -1.91 -21.49 -5.38
CA ALA A 72 -1.64 -20.18 -4.79
C ALA A 72 -1.32 -19.06 -5.80
N ARG A 73 -0.53 -19.35 -6.83
CA ARG A 73 -0.19 -18.40 -7.91
C ARG A 73 -0.72 -18.85 -9.28
N SER A 74 -1.71 -19.74 -9.29
CA SER A 74 -2.38 -20.12 -10.52
C SER A 74 -3.22 -18.96 -11.05
N GLU A 75 -3.32 -18.84 -12.36
CA GLU A 75 -4.12 -17.80 -13.00
C GLU A 75 -5.56 -17.78 -12.48
N SER A 76 -6.18 -18.96 -12.31
CA SER A 76 -7.51 -19.09 -11.72
C SER A 76 -7.65 -18.45 -10.35
N HIS A 77 -6.65 -18.60 -9.47
CA HIS A 77 -6.69 -17.98 -8.14
C HIS A 77 -6.43 -16.48 -8.20
N LEU A 78 -5.49 -16.04 -9.04
CA LEU A 78 -5.18 -14.63 -9.18
C LEU A 78 -6.38 -13.85 -9.75
N THR A 79 -7.09 -14.40 -10.73
CA THR A 79 -8.32 -13.80 -11.27
C THR A 79 -9.45 -13.77 -10.23
N GLU A 80 -9.59 -14.80 -9.39
CA GLU A 80 -10.56 -14.80 -8.29
C GLU A 80 -10.28 -13.66 -7.28
N ILE A 81 -8.99 -13.36 -7.02
CA ILE A 81 -8.62 -12.25 -6.13
C ILE A 81 -9.04 -10.89 -6.71
N ILE A 82 -8.92 -10.68 -8.02
CA ILE A 82 -9.25 -9.42 -8.71
C ILE A 82 -10.66 -8.94 -8.36
N GLU A 83 -11.63 -9.86 -8.29
CA GLU A 83 -13.04 -9.53 -8.09
C GLU A 83 -13.34 -8.76 -6.79
N HIS A 84 -12.49 -8.91 -5.76
CA HIS A 84 -12.76 -8.40 -4.42
C HIS A 84 -11.60 -7.62 -3.80
N VAL A 85 -10.44 -7.56 -4.44
CA VAL A 85 -9.24 -6.95 -3.85
C VAL A 85 -9.41 -5.46 -3.58
N CYS A 86 -10.10 -4.73 -4.46
CA CYS A 86 -10.30 -3.28 -4.29
C CYS A 86 -11.25 -2.92 -3.13
N ASP A 87 -12.08 -3.86 -2.67
CA ASP A 87 -12.93 -3.66 -1.47
C ASP A 87 -12.10 -3.52 -0.19
N GLU A 88 -10.84 -3.94 -0.21
CA GLU A 88 -9.91 -3.77 0.92
C GLU A 88 -9.52 -2.31 1.16
N ALA A 89 -9.78 -1.40 0.21
CA ALA A 89 -9.59 0.03 0.38
C ALA A 89 -10.33 0.59 1.61
N LYS A 90 -11.40 -0.08 2.06
CA LYS A 90 -12.11 0.28 3.31
C LYS A 90 -11.25 0.16 4.57
N GLN A 91 -10.16 -0.61 4.52
CA GLN A 91 -9.20 -0.79 5.61
C GLN A 91 -8.00 0.17 5.52
N TYR A 92 -8.00 1.10 4.56
CA TYR A 92 -6.90 2.04 4.37
C TYR A 92 -7.12 3.36 5.07
N LYS A 93 -5.98 4.01 5.34
CA LYS A 93 -5.86 5.38 5.82
C LYS A 93 -4.73 6.10 5.10
N LEU A 94 -4.84 7.41 4.95
CA LEU A 94 -3.78 8.27 4.42
C LEU A 94 -3.02 8.89 5.58
N VAL A 95 -1.75 8.51 5.76
CA VAL A 95 -0.88 8.97 6.86
C VAL A 95 0.33 9.71 6.32
N VAL A 96 0.91 10.61 7.11
CA VAL A 96 2.22 11.19 6.80
C VAL A 96 3.30 10.22 7.29
N ASN A 97 4.10 9.66 6.37
CA ASN A 97 5.28 8.88 6.74
C ASN A 97 6.28 9.83 7.42
N THR A 98 6.56 9.63 8.71
CA THR A 98 7.42 10.52 9.50
C THR A 98 8.89 10.47 9.11
N LEU A 99 9.32 9.42 8.40
CA LEU A 99 10.70 9.29 7.89
C LEU A 99 10.91 10.11 6.61
N THR A 100 9.89 10.22 5.76
CA THR A 100 9.99 10.86 4.46
C THR A 100 9.25 12.19 4.35
N GLY A 101 8.32 12.46 5.27
CA GLY A 101 7.40 13.61 5.23
C GLY A 101 6.30 13.51 4.17
N LYS A 102 6.21 12.39 3.42
CA LYS A 102 5.22 12.20 2.35
C LYS A 102 3.96 11.53 2.88
N SER A 103 2.79 11.98 2.44
CA SER A 103 1.53 11.30 2.77
C SER A 103 1.35 10.06 1.89
N VAL A 104 1.13 8.89 2.51
CA VAL A 104 1.03 7.58 1.84
C VAL A 104 -0.20 6.81 2.30
N TYR A 105 -0.79 6.05 1.38
CA TYR A 105 -1.93 5.17 1.66
C TYR A 105 -1.42 3.87 2.27
N VAL A 106 -1.92 3.53 3.46
CA VAL A 106 -1.47 2.35 4.20
C VAL A 106 -2.66 1.61 4.81
N HIS A 107 -2.53 0.30 4.96
CA HIS A 107 -3.47 -0.47 5.74
C HIS A 107 -3.50 0.06 7.18
N LYS A 108 -4.68 0.14 7.79
CA LYS A 108 -4.88 0.71 9.14
C LYS A 108 -4.00 0.07 10.21
N ASP A 109 -3.72 -1.23 10.07
CA ASP A 109 -2.92 -2.04 11.00
C ASP A 109 -1.41 -1.98 10.73
N ALA A 110 -0.98 -1.34 9.62
CA ALA A 110 0.44 -1.24 9.27
C ALA A 110 1.21 -0.24 10.14
N THR A 111 0.52 0.69 10.81
CA THR A 111 1.15 1.74 11.62
C THR A 111 0.20 2.35 12.64
N TYR A 112 0.72 2.78 13.78
CA TYR A 112 0.00 3.56 14.80
C TYR A 112 -0.30 5.01 14.37
N LEU A 113 0.31 5.49 13.28
CA LEU A 113 0.14 6.87 12.81
C LEU A 113 -1.34 7.18 12.55
N LYS A 114 -1.81 8.33 13.05
CA LYS A 114 -3.15 8.85 12.76
C LYS A 114 -3.16 9.48 11.37
N GLY A 115 -4.27 9.33 10.65
CA GLY A 115 -4.41 9.77 9.28
C GLY A 115 -5.86 10.01 8.87
N ASP A 116 -6.06 10.36 7.61
CA ASP A 116 -7.39 10.48 7.03
C ASP A 116 -7.98 9.08 6.78
N GLU A 117 -9.11 8.82 7.42
CA GLU A 117 -9.92 7.60 7.32
C GLU A 117 -11.31 7.87 6.72
N SER A 118 -11.49 9.04 6.10
CA SER A 118 -12.77 9.46 5.55
C SER A 118 -13.25 8.49 4.48
N SER A 119 -14.58 8.29 4.46
CA SER A 119 -15.25 7.50 3.41
C SER A 119 -14.87 8.01 2.02
N LYS A 120 -14.76 9.34 1.84
CA LYS A 120 -14.34 9.97 0.59
C LYS A 120 -12.96 9.49 0.15
N MET A 121 -11.96 9.51 1.04
CA MET A 121 -10.62 9.01 0.72
C MET A 121 -10.66 7.53 0.33
N ARG A 122 -11.44 6.71 1.06
CA ARG A 122 -11.55 5.25 0.81
C ARG A 122 -12.19 4.96 -0.54
N SER A 123 -13.26 5.68 -0.88
CA SER A 123 -13.91 5.57 -2.19
C SER A 123 -12.99 6.03 -3.32
N GLN A 124 -12.22 7.09 -3.13
CA GLN A 124 -11.25 7.53 -4.15
C GLN A 124 -10.17 6.48 -4.40
N LEU A 125 -9.64 5.87 -3.34
CA LEU A 125 -8.65 4.79 -3.45
C LEU A 125 -9.25 3.52 -4.09
N GLN A 126 -10.48 3.16 -3.72
CA GLN A 126 -11.19 2.02 -4.32
C GLN A 126 -11.41 2.24 -5.82
N ASN A 127 -11.86 3.42 -6.22
CA ASN A 127 -12.06 3.74 -7.64
C ASN A 127 -10.74 3.67 -8.41
N ALA A 128 -9.68 4.28 -7.88
CA ALA A 128 -8.35 4.22 -8.49
C ALA A 128 -7.82 2.77 -8.58
N CYS A 129 -8.15 1.92 -7.60
CA CYS A 129 -7.83 0.49 -7.65
C CYS A 129 -8.53 -0.22 -8.81
N ASN A 130 -9.83 0.02 -9.00
CA ASN A 130 -10.57 -0.54 -10.13
C ASN A 130 -9.99 -0.05 -11.47
N ASP A 131 -9.77 1.26 -11.60
CA ASP A 131 -9.18 1.88 -12.80
C ASP A 131 -7.78 1.32 -13.10
N PHE A 132 -6.99 1.03 -12.05
CA PHE A 132 -5.67 0.44 -12.18
C PHE A 132 -5.72 -1.02 -12.68
N ILE A 133 -6.64 -1.84 -12.15
CA ILE A 133 -6.85 -3.21 -12.65
C ILE A 133 -7.23 -3.16 -14.13
N ASP A 134 -8.21 -2.33 -14.49
CA ASP A 134 -8.68 -2.19 -15.88
C ASP A 134 -7.54 -1.82 -16.85
N SER A 135 -6.55 -1.06 -16.36
CA SER A 135 -5.41 -0.57 -17.16
C SER A 135 -4.20 -1.52 -17.19
N HIS A 136 -4.03 -2.37 -16.17
CA HIS A 136 -2.78 -3.09 -15.91
C HIS A 136 -2.99 -4.56 -15.52
N GLU A 137 -4.14 -5.17 -15.83
CA GLU A 137 -4.46 -6.56 -15.45
C GLU A 137 -3.40 -7.55 -15.95
N ASP A 138 -2.99 -7.44 -17.22
CA ASP A 138 -2.02 -8.37 -17.81
C ASP A 138 -0.65 -8.28 -17.15
N GLU A 139 -0.13 -7.07 -16.93
CA GLU A 139 1.15 -6.84 -16.24
C GLU A 139 1.09 -7.31 -14.78
N LEU A 140 -0.04 -7.04 -14.10
CA LEU A 140 -0.27 -7.45 -12.72
C LEU A 140 -0.26 -8.97 -12.59
N LEU A 141 -1.04 -9.68 -13.43
CA LEU A 141 -1.10 -11.14 -13.42
C LEU A 141 0.24 -11.76 -13.82
N ALA A 142 0.97 -11.17 -14.77
CA ALA A 142 2.29 -11.63 -15.17
C ALA A 142 3.29 -11.53 -14.00
N PHE A 143 3.30 -10.40 -13.29
CA PHE A 143 4.17 -10.18 -12.13
C PHE A 143 3.85 -11.17 -10.99
N LEU A 144 2.58 -11.37 -10.67
CA LEU A 144 2.16 -12.18 -9.53
C LEU A 144 2.35 -13.69 -9.73
N LYS A 145 2.68 -14.16 -10.94
CA LYS A 145 3.01 -15.57 -11.20
C LYS A 145 4.33 -15.98 -10.52
N THR A 146 5.22 -15.05 -10.18
CA THR A 146 6.49 -15.30 -9.49
C THR A 146 6.59 -14.58 -8.14
N SER A 147 7.35 -15.16 -7.21
CA SER A 147 7.57 -14.57 -5.88
C SER A 147 8.72 -13.57 -5.91
N HIS A 148 8.56 -12.49 -5.14
CA HIS A 148 9.43 -11.33 -5.13
C HIS A 148 9.74 -10.90 -3.69
N VAL A 149 10.93 -10.34 -3.45
CA VAL A 149 11.38 -9.95 -2.10
C VAL A 149 10.72 -8.65 -1.64
N GLU A 150 10.68 -7.64 -2.51
CA GLU A 150 10.02 -6.35 -2.25
C GLU A 150 8.96 -6.11 -3.32
N PRO A 151 7.85 -6.88 -3.33
CA PRO A 151 6.94 -6.94 -4.47
C PRO A 151 6.33 -5.58 -4.83
N VAL A 152 5.94 -4.78 -3.83
CA VAL A 152 5.38 -3.43 -4.04
C VAL A 152 6.39 -2.50 -4.72
N LYS A 153 7.65 -2.49 -4.25
CA LYS A 153 8.70 -1.64 -4.80
C LYS A 153 9.12 -2.09 -6.20
N GLN A 154 9.19 -3.40 -6.44
CA GLN A 154 9.49 -3.93 -7.77
C GLN A 154 8.39 -3.55 -8.76
N PHE A 155 7.14 -3.88 -8.47
CA PHE A 155 6.07 -3.64 -9.43
C PHE A 155 5.69 -2.14 -9.55
N CYS A 156 5.37 -1.48 -8.44
CA CYS A 156 4.77 -0.15 -8.48
C CYS A 156 5.77 0.96 -8.78
N HIS A 157 7.05 0.79 -8.40
CA HIS A 157 8.10 1.78 -8.69
C HIS A 157 8.95 1.40 -9.91
N HIS A 158 9.42 0.16 -10.03
CA HIS A 158 10.32 -0.21 -11.13
C HIS A 158 9.60 -0.59 -12.42
N ASP A 159 8.55 -1.42 -12.35
CA ASP A 159 7.91 -1.95 -13.55
C ASP A 159 6.87 -0.99 -14.14
N ILE A 160 5.95 -0.49 -13.32
CA ILE A 160 4.85 0.40 -13.74
C ILE A 160 5.22 1.89 -13.62
N GLY A 161 6.03 2.26 -12.63
CA GLY A 161 6.51 3.64 -12.46
C GLY A 161 5.49 4.64 -11.92
N VAL A 162 4.36 4.17 -11.34
CA VAL A 162 3.35 5.03 -10.69
C VAL A 162 3.78 5.55 -9.32
N CYS A 163 4.72 4.85 -8.68
CA CYS A 163 5.31 5.23 -7.40
C CYS A 163 6.74 5.77 -7.57
N SER A 164 7.12 6.75 -6.74
CA SER A 164 8.53 7.10 -6.52
C SER A 164 9.15 6.20 -5.44
N SER A 165 10.49 6.19 -5.34
CA SER A 165 11.20 5.50 -4.27
C SER A 165 10.80 5.98 -2.86
N VAL A 166 10.33 7.23 -2.75
CA VAL A 166 9.85 7.82 -1.49
C VAL A 166 8.47 7.28 -1.09
N ASP A 167 7.62 6.96 -2.07
CA ASP A 167 6.29 6.40 -1.81
C ASP A 167 6.37 4.99 -1.22
N VAL A 168 7.30 4.18 -1.74
CA VAL A 168 7.51 2.77 -1.34
C VAL A 168 8.62 2.61 -0.29
N SER A 169 8.91 3.67 0.45
CA SER A 169 9.84 3.62 1.57
C SER A 169 9.18 2.98 2.80
N PRO A 170 9.94 2.26 3.65
CA PRO A 170 9.41 1.68 4.88
C PRO A 170 8.71 2.73 5.77
N LEU A 171 7.68 2.29 6.47
CA LEU A 171 7.08 3.06 7.56
C LEU A 171 7.97 2.99 8.81
N PRO A 172 7.86 3.96 9.73
CA PRO A 172 8.48 3.83 11.05
C PRO A 172 8.01 2.55 11.76
N PRO A 173 8.84 1.96 12.65
CA PRO A 173 8.47 0.77 13.41
C PRO A 173 7.12 0.94 14.08
N ASN A 174 6.27 -0.09 14.02
CA ASN A 174 4.93 -0.07 14.60
C ASN A 174 4.96 -0.30 16.12
N ASP A 175 5.85 0.40 16.81
CA ASP A 175 5.87 0.47 18.27
C ASP A 175 5.18 1.77 18.67
N PRO A 176 4.14 1.73 19.54
CA PRO A 176 3.57 2.97 20.07
C PRO A 176 4.67 3.78 20.76
N PRO A 177 4.65 5.12 20.66
CA PRO A 177 5.57 5.95 21.43
C PRO A 177 5.51 5.54 22.90
N LYS A 178 6.66 5.28 23.52
CA LYS A 178 6.71 5.09 24.98
C LYS A 178 6.12 6.37 25.59
N GLU A 179 5.05 6.24 26.36
CA GLU A 179 4.58 7.35 27.20
C GLU A 179 5.78 7.78 28.05
N GLU A 180 6.24 9.02 27.90
CA GLU A 180 7.17 9.61 28.86
C GLU A 180 6.44 9.61 30.20
N GLU A 181 6.82 8.70 31.10
CA GLU A 181 6.28 8.71 32.47
C GLU A 181 6.49 10.12 33.02
N PRO A 182 5.43 10.77 33.54
CA PRO A 182 5.57 12.11 34.12
C PRO A 182 6.63 12.04 35.21
N LEU A 183 7.66 12.88 35.11
CA LEU A 183 8.71 13.04 36.11
C LEU A 183 8.04 13.14 37.48
N ASN A 184 8.24 12.12 38.31
CA ASN A 184 7.64 12.06 39.63
C ASN A 184 8.37 13.06 40.52
N LEU A 185 7.63 13.99 41.14
CA LEU A 185 8.19 15.05 41.98
C LEU A 185 9.00 14.49 43.18
N SER A 186 8.85 13.20 43.48
CA SER A 186 9.60 12.46 44.50
C SER A 186 11.06 12.15 44.14
N ASP A 187 11.50 12.40 42.91
CA ASP A 187 12.89 12.17 42.47
C ASP A 187 13.78 13.42 42.64
N ILE A 188 13.28 14.49 43.27
CA ILE A 188 14.09 15.65 43.66
C ILE A 188 14.77 15.31 44.99
N PRO A 189 16.11 15.16 45.05
CA PRO A 189 16.80 15.00 46.33
C PRO A 189 16.60 16.28 47.18
N ASP A 190 16.35 16.09 48.48
CA ASP A 190 16.09 17.16 49.48
C ASP A 190 17.26 18.16 49.65
N ASP A 191 18.31 18.06 48.83
CA ASP A 191 19.51 18.90 48.89
C ASP A 191 19.38 20.22 48.08
N GLU A 192 18.25 20.45 47.39
CA GLU A 192 17.93 21.71 46.67
C GLU A 192 16.58 22.35 47.08
N LEU A 193 16.23 22.29 48.38
CA LEU A 193 15.19 23.18 48.97
C LEU A 193 15.80 24.24 49.90
#